data_AF-A0A133V473-F1
#
_entry.id   AF-A0A133V473-F1
#
_cell.length_a   1.000
_cell.length_b   1.000
_cell.length_c   1.000
_cell.angle_alpha   90.00
_cell.angle_beta   90.00
_cell.angle_gamma   90.00
#
_symmetry.space_group_name_H-M   'P 1'
#
loop_
_entity.id
_entity.type
_entity.pdbx_description
1 polymer ?
#
loop_
_entity_poly.entity_id
_entity_poly.type
_entity_poly.pdbx_seq_one_letter_code
_entity_poly.pdbx_strand_id
1 'polypeptide(L)'
;PIRGSVKDIGPTSHKAKIVELYIKGYTETQIKRNKEHSLRSIERYIMDFSKVLVLHEKGESFDTIRQIVGLSERVTRDYLSLIEAYSGMKYGERLKEIAETVKAYTPPATFKKTGVIA
;
A
#
# COMPACT_ATOMS: atom_id res chain seq x y z
N PRO A 1 1.11 27.31 -11.30
CA PRO A 1 2.22 26.34 -11.11
C PRO A 1 2.04 25.53 -9.81
N ILE A 2 1.70 24.24 -9.91
CA ILE A 2 1.58 23.37 -8.73
C ILE A 2 2.89 22.58 -8.59
N ARG A 3 3.83 23.11 -7.81
CA ARG A 3 4.97 22.33 -7.30
C ARG A 3 4.50 21.64 -6.03
N GLY A 4 3.95 20.43 -6.17
CA GLY A 4 3.60 19.57 -5.03
C GLY A 4 4.79 18.70 -4.65
N SER A 5 5.34 18.94 -3.47
CA SER A 5 6.56 18.37 -2.90
C SER A 5 6.49 16.86 -2.69
N VAL A 6 7.03 16.06 -3.61
CA VAL A 6 7.30 14.61 -3.39
C VAL A 6 8.69 14.40 -2.73
N LYS A 7 9.37 15.48 -2.32
CA LYS A 7 10.79 15.45 -1.90
C LYS A 7 11.04 15.07 -0.43
N ASP A 8 10.02 14.91 0.42
CA ASP A 8 10.20 14.71 1.88
C ASP A 8 9.87 13.31 2.39
N ILE A 9 9.53 12.36 1.52
CA ILE A 9 9.42 10.96 1.93
C ILE A 9 10.87 10.44 1.96
N GLY A 10 11.46 10.34 3.16
CA GLY A 10 12.83 9.85 3.36
C GLY A 10 13.07 8.44 2.78
N PRO A 11 14.14 7.72 3.17
CA PRO A 11 14.45 6.41 2.59
C PRO A 11 13.32 5.39 2.77
N THR A 12 12.50 5.22 1.73
CA THR A 12 11.37 4.29 1.67
C THR A 12 11.85 2.87 1.39
N SER A 13 11.13 1.89 1.94
CA SER A 13 11.38 0.48 1.63
C SER A 13 11.19 0.18 0.14
N HIS A 14 11.85 -0.88 -0.33
CA HIS A 14 11.71 -1.32 -1.72
C HIS A 14 10.24 -1.61 -2.10
N LYS A 15 9.44 -2.09 -1.14
CA LYS A 15 7.99 -2.34 -1.32
C LYS A 15 7.22 -1.05 -1.56
N ALA A 16 7.50 -0.01 -0.77
CA ALA A 16 6.88 1.30 -0.92
C ALA A 16 7.17 1.93 -2.29
N LYS A 17 8.38 1.75 -2.84
CA LYS A 17 8.71 2.22 -4.20
C LYS A 17 7.88 1.53 -5.29
N ILE A 18 7.59 0.24 -5.13
CA ILE A 18 6.71 -0.49 -6.05
C ILE A 18 5.28 0.07 -6.00
N VAL A 19 4.76 0.27 -4.79
CA VAL A 19 3.44 0.85 -4.57
C VAL A 19 3.36 2.29 -5.10
N GLU A 20 4.39 3.09 -4.89
CA GLU A 20 4.47 4.46 -5.41
C GLU A 20 4.36 4.49 -6.95
N LEU A 21 5.02 3.57 -7.67
CA LEU A 21 4.86 3.44 -9.12
C LEU A 21 3.41 3.08 -9.48
N TYR A 22 2.77 2.21 -8.71
CA TYR A 22 1.38 1.85 -8.96
C TYR A 22 0.41 3.03 -8.74
N ILE A 23 0.63 3.84 -7.70
CA ILE A 23 -0.10 5.10 -7.46
C ILE A 23 0.11 6.08 -8.61
N LYS A 24 1.30 6.09 -9.22
CA LYS A 24 1.61 6.92 -10.41
C LYS A 24 0.98 6.41 -11.71
N GLY A 25 0.24 5.30 -11.68
CA GLY A 25 -0.49 4.76 -12.83
C GLY A 25 0.28 3.70 -13.63
N TYR A 26 1.42 3.22 -13.15
CA TYR A 26 2.11 2.10 -13.80
C TYR A 26 1.36 0.79 -13.53
N THR A 27 1.23 -0.05 -14.55
CA THR A 27 0.67 -1.40 -14.40
C THR A 27 1.66 -2.35 -13.74
N GLU A 28 1.19 -3.44 -13.15
CA GLU A 28 2.02 -4.48 -12.51
C GLU A 28 3.02 -5.08 -13.50
N THR A 29 2.60 -5.23 -14.77
CA THR A 29 3.48 -5.71 -15.84
C THR A 29 4.55 -4.70 -16.23
N GLN A 30 4.24 -3.40 -16.24
CA GLN A 30 5.23 -2.34 -16.44
C GLN A 30 6.20 -2.25 -15.26
N ILE A 31 5.72 -2.39 -14.02
CA ILE A 31 6.57 -2.41 -12.82
C ILE A 31 7.51 -3.61 -12.88
N LYS A 32 7.00 -4.81 -13.20
CA LYS A 32 7.80 -6.03 -13.37
C LYS A 32 8.91 -5.85 -14.42
N ARG A 33 8.63 -5.20 -15.55
CA ARG A 33 9.66 -4.97 -16.59
C ARG A 33 10.82 -4.08 -16.11
N ASN A 34 10.55 -3.23 -15.12
CA ASN A 34 11.52 -2.26 -14.59
C ASN A 34 12.14 -2.68 -13.25
N LYS A 35 11.72 -3.81 -12.66
CA LYS A 35 12.12 -4.24 -11.31
C LYS A 35 12.35 -5.74 -11.26
N GLU A 36 13.33 -6.17 -10.46
CA GLU A 36 13.65 -7.59 -10.23
C GLU A 36 12.65 -8.28 -9.29
N HIS A 37 11.35 -8.07 -9.50
CA HIS A 37 10.27 -8.68 -8.70
C HIS A 37 9.35 -9.54 -9.53
N SER A 38 8.86 -10.62 -8.92
CA SER A 38 7.79 -11.41 -9.51
C SER A 38 6.47 -10.64 -9.47
N LEU A 39 5.61 -10.89 -10.46
CA LEU A 39 4.28 -10.28 -10.56
C LEU A 39 3.46 -10.52 -9.27
N ARG A 40 3.51 -11.76 -8.75
CA ARG A 40 2.90 -12.16 -7.48
C ARG A 40 3.37 -11.32 -6.28
N SER A 41 4.63 -10.88 -6.27
CA SER A 41 5.13 -10.02 -5.20
C SER A 41 4.62 -8.59 -5.32
N ILE A 42 4.55 -8.08 -6.55
CA ILE A 42 4.00 -6.76 -6.85
C ILE A 42 2.52 -6.70 -6.46
N GLU A 43 1.72 -7.68 -6.90
CA GLU A 43 0.29 -7.80 -6.55
C GLU A 43 0.08 -7.86 -5.03
N ARG A 44 0.90 -8.64 -4.32
CA ARG A 44 0.84 -8.70 -2.85
C ARG A 44 1.09 -7.32 -2.22
N TYR A 45 2.10 -6.58 -2.69
CA TYR A 45 2.41 -5.27 -2.13
C TYR A 45 1.30 -4.25 -2.39
N ILE A 46 0.69 -4.29 -3.58
CA ILE A 46 -0.47 -3.47 -3.92
C ILE A 46 -1.64 -3.82 -3.00
N MET A 47 -1.94 -5.11 -2.82
CA MET A 47 -3.03 -5.56 -1.95
C MET A 47 -2.84 -5.15 -0.50
N ASP A 48 -1.62 -5.31 0.04
CA ASP A 48 -1.29 -4.88 1.39
C ASP A 48 -1.45 -3.36 1.55
N PHE A 49 -1.04 -2.59 0.55
CA PHE A 49 -1.22 -1.13 0.54
C PHE A 49 -2.70 -0.75 0.50
N SER A 50 -3.50 -1.37 -0.37
CA SER A 50 -4.92 -1.05 -0.48
C SER A 50 -5.68 -1.33 0.83
N LYS A 51 -5.32 -2.39 1.57
CA LYS A 51 -5.86 -2.65 2.91
C LYS A 51 -5.50 -1.54 3.90
N VAL A 52 -4.23 -1.11 3.91
CA VAL A 52 -3.77 0.00 4.75
C VAL A 52 -4.54 1.28 4.41
N LEU A 53 -4.73 1.57 3.13
CA LEU A 53 -5.50 2.72 2.66
C LEU A 53 -6.94 2.70 3.17
N VAL A 54 -7.66 1.59 2.97
CA VAL A 54 -9.06 1.47 3.42
C VAL A 54 -9.18 1.59 4.95
N LEU A 55 -8.25 1.00 5.71
CA LEU A 55 -8.28 1.10 7.17
C LEU A 55 -7.92 2.52 7.65
N HIS A 56 -6.98 3.18 6.97
CA HIS A 56 -6.63 4.57 7.25
C HIS A 56 -7.81 5.52 6.97
N GLU A 57 -8.51 5.35 5.84
CA GLU A 57 -9.71 6.13 5.52
C GLU A 57 -10.85 5.91 6.52
N LYS A 58 -10.91 4.75 7.17
CA LYS A 58 -11.85 4.45 8.27
C LYS A 58 -11.45 5.06 9.61
N GLY A 59 -10.26 5.67 9.71
CA GLY A 59 -9.75 6.26 10.94
C GLY A 59 -9.18 5.24 11.93
N GLU A 60 -8.79 4.05 11.47
CA GLU A 60 -8.16 3.05 12.34
C GLU A 60 -6.79 3.51 12.84
N SER A 61 -6.44 3.09 14.07
CA SER A 61 -5.14 3.44 14.66
C SER A 61 -3.98 2.75 13.92
N PHE A 62 -2.79 3.36 13.98
CA PHE A 62 -1.57 2.79 13.41
C PHE A 62 -1.32 1.34 13.85
N ASP A 63 -1.46 1.05 15.15
CA ASP A 63 -1.25 -0.28 15.71
C ASP A 63 -2.31 -1.28 15.24
N THR A 64 -3.58 -0.86 15.18
CA THR A 64 -4.69 -1.66 14.65
C THR A 64 -4.44 -2.03 13.19
N ILE A 65 -4.09 -1.07 12.35
CA ILE A 65 -3.77 -1.29 10.93
C ILE A 65 -2.64 -2.31 10.80
N ARG A 66 -1.57 -2.14 11.56
CA ARG A 66 -0.41 -3.03 11.53
C ARG A 66 -0.80 -4.47 11.90
N GLN A 67 -1.61 -4.63 12.95
CA GLN A 67 -2.09 -5.93 13.42
C GLN A 67 -3.02 -6.62 12.41
N ILE A 68 -3.97 -5.89 11.83
CA ILE A 68 -4.93 -6.44 10.87
C ILE A 68 -4.23 -6.89 9.57
N VAL A 69 -3.35 -6.05 9.03
CA VAL A 69 -2.69 -6.34 7.75
C VAL A 69 -1.49 -7.28 7.93
N GLY A 70 -0.91 -7.36 9.13
CA GLY A 70 0.24 -8.23 9.42
C GLY A 70 1.56 -7.68 8.87
N LEU A 71 1.71 -6.35 8.83
CA LEU A 71 2.91 -5.69 8.32
C LEU A 71 3.88 -5.30 9.44
N SER A 72 5.16 -5.15 9.09
CA SER A 72 6.13 -4.54 10.00
C SER A 72 5.84 -3.05 10.20
N GLU A 73 6.22 -2.51 11.35
CA GLU A 73 6.07 -1.09 11.67
C GLU A 73 6.58 -0.16 10.54
N ARG A 74 7.79 -0.42 10.05
CA ARG A 74 8.42 0.38 8.99
C ARG A 74 7.58 0.44 7.71
N VAL A 75 7.09 -0.72 7.24
CA VAL A 75 6.29 -0.79 6.01
C VAL A 75 4.94 -0.10 6.19
N THR A 76 4.30 -0.26 7.35
CA THR A 76 3.05 0.46 7.65
C THR A 76 3.26 1.97 7.64
N ARG A 77 4.34 2.47 8.25
CA ARG A 77 4.70 3.90 8.20
C ARG A 77 4.93 4.37 6.77
N ASP A 78 5.72 3.64 5.99
CA ASP A 78 5.97 3.98 4.58
C ASP A 78 4.66 4.08 3.78
N TYR A 79 3.74 3.14 3.96
CA TYR A 79 2.45 3.14 3.26
C TYR A 79 1.56 4.32 3.67
N LEU A 80 1.49 4.63 4.96
CA LEU A 80 0.77 5.81 5.44
C LEU A 80 1.37 7.11 4.90
N SER A 81 2.70 7.21 4.87
CA SER A 81 3.37 8.37 4.28
C SER A 81 3.07 8.51 2.78
N LEU A 82 2.93 7.41 2.04
CA LEU A 82 2.48 7.45 0.65
C LEU A 82 1.03 7.95 0.55
N ILE A 83 0.13 7.49 1.40
CA ILE A 83 -1.27 7.95 1.40
C ILE A 83 -1.33 9.46 1.62
N GLU A 84 -0.65 9.96 2.65
CA GLU A 84 -0.59 11.38 2.96
C GLU A 84 0.01 12.20 1.82
N ALA A 85 1.14 11.75 1.26
CA ALA A 85 1.83 12.44 0.17
C ALA A 85 1.02 12.52 -1.14
N TYR A 86 0.15 11.54 -1.38
CA TYR A 86 -0.62 11.39 -2.62
C TYR A 86 -2.13 11.68 -2.44
N SER A 87 -2.57 12.09 -1.26
CA SER A 87 -3.97 12.46 -0.96
C SER A 87 -4.45 13.73 -1.70
N GLY A 88 -3.53 14.53 -2.25
CA GLY A 88 -3.84 15.75 -3.01
C GLY A 88 -4.51 15.51 -4.38
N MET A 89 -5.06 16.58 -4.97
CA MET A 89 -5.97 16.53 -6.14
C MET A 89 -5.51 15.65 -7.32
N LYS A 90 -4.20 15.56 -7.60
CA LYS A 90 -3.69 14.81 -8.77
C LYS A 90 -3.78 13.29 -8.61
N TYR A 91 -3.67 12.77 -7.38
CA TYR A 91 -3.60 11.33 -7.13
C TYR A 91 -4.71 10.81 -6.20
N GLY A 92 -5.53 11.71 -5.65
CA GLY A 92 -6.67 11.34 -4.80
C GLY A 92 -7.72 10.46 -5.51
N GLU A 93 -8.02 10.71 -6.79
CA GLU A 93 -8.91 9.83 -7.58
C GLU A 93 -8.32 8.42 -7.72
N ARG A 94 -7.01 8.34 -8.02
CA ARG A 94 -6.31 7.06 -8.14
C ARG A 94 -6.31 6.29 -6.82
N LEU A 95 -6.14 6.96 -5.67
CA LEU A 95 -6.24 6.31 -4.37
C LEU A 95 -7.65 5.73 -4.14
N LYS A 96 -8.72 6.44 -4.52
CA LYS A 96 -10.09 5.92 -4.43
C LYS A 96 -10.29 4.66 -5.29
N GLU A 97 -9.80 4.65 -6.53
CA GLU A 97 -9.84 3.46 -7.39
C GLU A 97 -9.13 2.26 -6.73
N ILE A 98 -7.96 2.50 -6.11
CA ILE A 98 -7.18 1.48 -5.41
C ILE A 98 -7.92 0.95 -4.17
N ALA A 99 -8.63 1.82 -3.45
CA ALA A 99 -9.44 1.44 -2.30
C ALA A 99 -10.65 0.57 -2.72
N GLU A 100 -11.27 0.87 -3.86
CA GLU A 100 -12.38 0.09 -4.41
C GLU A 100 -11.96 -1.33 -4.82
N THR A 101 -10.69 -1.52 -5.21
CA THR A 101 -10.17 -2.84 -5.61
C THR A 101 -10.24 -3.86 -4.46
N VAL A 102 -10.15 -3.41 -3.21
CA VAL A 102 -10.25 -4.29 -2.02
C VAL A 102 -11.67 -4.77 -1.78
N LYS A 103 -12.70 -3.98 -2.14
CA LYS A 103 -14.10 -4.38 -1.98
C LYS A 103 -14.47 -5.58 -2.86
N ALA A 104 -13.77 -5.77 -3.96
CA ALA A 104 -13.92 -6.92 -4.86
C ALA A 104 -12.97 -8.08 -4.53
N TYR A 105 -11.97 -7.88 -3.66
CA TYR A 105 -10.96 -8.89 -3.38
C TYR A 105 -11.38 -9.82 -2.25
N THR A 106 -11.74 -11.05 -2.60
CA THR A 106 -11.85 -12.16 -1.66
C THR A 106 -10.44 -12.61 -1.28
N PRO A 107 -10.00 -12.45 -0.01
CA PRO A 107 -8.69 -12.95 0.37
C PRO A 107 -8.65 -14.47 0.16
N PRO A 108 -7.60 -15.03 -0.50
CA PRO A 108 -7.40 -16.47 -0.53
C PRO A 108 -7.24 -16.92 0.92
N ALA A 109 -8.05 -17.89 1.34
CA ALA A 109 -8.15 -18.40 2.70
C ALA A 109 -6.79 -18.83 3.26
N THR A 110 -6.03 -17.88 3.81
CA THR A 110 -4.72 -18.10 4.44
C THR A 110 -4.49 -17.08 5.54
N PHE A 111 -5.38 -17.09 6.54
CA PHE A 111 -5.00 -16.67 7.87
C PHE A 111 -4.78 -17.94 8.69
N LYS A 112 -3.55 -18.48 8.68
CA LYS A 112 -3.17 -19.41 9.75
C LYS A 112 -3.03 -18.56 11.01
N LYS A 113 -4.06 -18.61 11.86
CA LYS A 113 -3.94 -18.28 13.28
C LYS A 113 -2.88 -19.23 13.85
N THR A 114 -1.62 -18.81 13.91
CA THR A 114 -0.70 -19.42 14.87
C THR A 114 -1.09 -18.84 16.21
N GLY A 115 -1.94 -19.59 16.91
CA GLY A 115 -2.33 -19.29 18.28
C GLY A 115 -1.09 -19.18 19.15
N VAL A 116 -1.04 -18.11 19.93
CA VAL A 116 -0.31 -18.09 21.18
C VAL A 116 -0.98 -19.15 22.05
N ILE A 117 -0.25 -20.22 22.40
CA ILE A 117 -0.58 -21.11 23.50
C ILE A 117 0.72 -21.57 24.17
N ALA A 118 0.72 -21.37 25.49
CA ALA A 118 1.65 -21.81 26.53
C ALA A 118 3.02 -21.10 26.60
#